data_AF-A0A3N5WT47-F1
#
_entry.id   AF-A0A3N5WT47-F1
#
_cell.length_a   1.000
_cell.length_b   1.000
_cell.length_c   1.000
_cell.angle_alpha   90.00
_cell.angle_beta   90.00
_cell.angle_gamma   90.00
#
_symmetry.space_group_name_H-M   'P 1'
#
loop_
_entity.id
_entity.type
_entity.pdbx_description
1 polymer ?
#
loop_
_entity_poly.entity_id
_entity_poly.type
_entity_poly.pdbx_seq_one_letter_code
_entity_poly.pdbx_strand_id
1 'polypeptide(L)'
;DFGAQHSSFISPKAYRQLYQPFQKQVTEWIHKNTTWKAFIHSCGSVINLLPDFIASGFDILNPVQTSAAGMDPKELTTRFGDQIVFWGGGIDTQKVLPFGTPEEIRAQVRERMQTFGPGGGFVFNSIHNVQACTPVENMQALFEAIHEYRSYPL
;
A
#
# COMPACT_ATOMS: atom_id res chain seq x y z
N ASP A 1 -1.44 3.23 -12.71
CA ASP A 1 -2.54 3.67 -11.84
C ASP A 1 -3.90 3.30 -12.41
N PHE A 2 -4.86 3.11 -11.52
CA PHE A 2 -6.29 2.89 -11.76
C PHE A 2 -7.18 3.65 -10.77
N GLY A 3 -6.62 4.22 -9.70
CA GLY A 3 -7.33 4.93 -8.64
C GLY A 3 -7.23 6.45 -8.75
N ALA A 4 -8.24 7.11 -8.17
CA ALA A 4 -8.29 8.52 -7.84
C ALA A 4 -8.68 8.68 -6.36
N GLN A 5 -8.80 9.91 -5.84
CA GLN A 5 -9.03 10.11 -4.40
C GLN A 5 -10.30 9.41 -3.86
N HIS A 6 -11.35 9.32 -4.67
CA HIS A 6 -12.67 8.83 -4.23
C HIS A 6 -13.13 7.53 -4.90
N SER A 7 -12.52 7.12 -6.01
CA SER A 7 -12.87 5.89 -6.72
C SER A 7 -11.78 5.50 -7.70
N SER A 8 -11.91 4.32 -8.31
CA SER A 8 -11.18 4.01 -9.54
C SER A 8 -11.65 4.92 -10.68
N PHE A 9 -10.76 5.24 -11.62
CA PHE A 9 -11.12 5.96 -12.85
C PHE A 9 -11.58 5.03 -13.98
N ILE A 10 -11.48 3.72 -13.77
CA ILE A 10 -11.99 2.68 -14.66
C ILE A 10 -13.02 1.82 -13.93
N SER A 11 -14.08 1.39 -14.61
CA SER A 11 -15.02 0.42 -14.03
C SER A 11 -14.37 -0.97 -13.92
N PRO A 12 -14.74 -1.79 -12.91
CA PRO A 12 -14.26 -3.17 -12.82
C PRO A 12 -14.53 -3.99 -14.09
N LYS A 13 -15.68 -3.76 -14.75
CA LYS A 13 -16.00 -4.40 -16.04
C LYS A 13 -14.98 -4.05 -17.11
N ALA A 14 -14.65 -2.76 -17.27
CA ALA A 14 -13.67 -2.33 -18.27
C ALA A 14 -12.25 -2.82 -17.92
N TYR A 15 -11.87 -2.84 -16.64
CA TYR A 15 -10.59 -3.41 -16.21
C TYR A 15 -10.48 -4.89 -16.60
N ARG A 16 -11.52 -5.69 -16.31
CA ARG A 16 -11.57 -7.13 -16.64
C ARG A 16 -11.49 -7.40 -18.14
N GLN A 17 -12.01 -6.50 -18.96
CA GLN A 17 -12.00 -6.66 -20.42
C GLN A 17 -10.68 -6.21 -21.06
N LEU A 18 -10.10 -5.11 -20.56
CA LEU A 18 -9.01 -4.42 -21.25
C LEU A 18 -7.63 -4.68 -20.66
N TYR A 19 -7.53 -5.02 -19.36
CA TYR A 19 -6.25 -5.09 -18.64
C TYR A 19 -6.00 -6.46 -18.01
N GLN A 20 -6.98 -6.98 -17.27
CA GLN A 20 -6.83 -8.23 -16.52
C GLN A 20 -6.30 -9.41 -17.35
N PRO A 21 -6.77 -9.67 -18.59
CA PRO A 21 -6.31 -10.85 -19.34
C PRO A 21 -4.82 -10.80 -19.68
N PHE A 22 -4.28 -9.60 -19.91
CA PHE A 22 -2.87 -9.41 -20.25
C PHE A 22 -1.98 -9.42 -19.02
N GLN A 23 -2.42 -8.76 -17.94
CA GLN A 23 -1.69 -8.78 -16.67
C GLN A 23 -1.62 -10.19 -16.09
N LYS A 24 -2.72 -10.95 -16.16
CA LYS A 24 -2.75 -12.35 -15.74
C LYS A 24 -1.78 -13.24 -16.53
N GLN A 25 -1.67 -13.07 -17.85
CA GLN A 25 -0.68 -13.81 -18.63
C GLN A 25 0.76 -13.53 -18.17
N VAL A 26 1.06 -12.27 -17.81
CA VAL A 26 2.39 -11.87 -17.34
C VAL A 26 2.68 -12.46 -15.96
N THR A 27 1.78 -12.32 -14.99
CA THR A 27 1.96 -12.86 -13.64
C THR A 27 2.03 -14.38 -13.64
N GLU A 28 1.17 -15.07 -14.40
CA GLU A 28 1.21 -16.53 -14.55
C GLU A 28 2.55 -16.99 -15.13
N TRP A 29 3.07 -16.28 -16.14
CA TRP A 29 4.39 -16.59 -16.69
C TRP A 29 5.49 -16.37 -15.64
N ILE A 30 5.47 -15.26 -14.91
CA ILE A 30 6.46 -14.96 -13.85
C ILE A 30 6.45 -16.07 -12.81
N HIS A 31 5.28 -16.42 -12.28
CA HIS A 31 5.13 -17.44 -11.23
C HIS A 31 5.47 -18.85 -11.71
N LYS A 32 5.23 -19.17 -12.98
CA LYS A 32 5.58 -20.47 -13.56
C LYS A 32 7.08 -20.64 -13.79
N ASN A 33 7.79 -19.56 -14.13
CA ASN A 33 9.17 -19.63 -14.61
C ASN A 33 10.20 -19.09 -13.62
N THR A 34 9.77 -18.45 -12.53
CA THR A 34 10.65 -17.80 -11.56
C THR A 34 10.10 -17.96 -10.14
N THR A 35 10.93 -17.61 -9.15
CA THR A 35 10.49 -17.47 -7.75
C THR A 35 10.08 -16.04 -7.41
N TRP A 36 9.94 -15.16 -8.41
CA TRP A 36 9.71 -13.73 -8.20
C TRP A 36 8.26 -13.43 -7.84
N LYS A 37 8.10 -12.33 -7.12
CA LYS A 37 6.82 -11.74 -6.75
C LYS A 37 6.47 -10.61 -7.70
N ALA A 38 5.20 -10.47 -8.05
CA ALA A 38 4.69 -9.41 -8.90
C ALA A 38 3.91 -8.40 -8.08
N PHE A 39 4.28 -7.13 -8.16
CA PHE A 39 3.49 -6.04 -7.58
C PHE A 39 2.78 -5.24 -8.67
N ILE A 40 1.58 -4.75 -8.36
CA ILE A 40 0.87 -3.77 -9.18
C ILE A 40 0.99 -2.39 -8.53
N HIS A 41 1.37 -1.39 -9.35
CA HIS A 41 1.34 0.00 -8.93
C HIS A 41 0.00 0.66 -9.26
N SER A 42 -0.75 1.07 -8.24
CA SER A 42 -1.89 1.96 -8.39
C SER A 42 -2.17 2.84 -7.16
N CYS A 43 -1.94 4.14 -7.28
CA CYS A 43 -2.36 5.12 -6.29
C CYS A 43 -3.89 5.28 -6.23
N GLY A 44 -4.38 5.93 -5.18
CA GLY A 44 -5.79 6.27 -4.97
C GLY A 44 -6.66 5.14 -4.43
N SER A 45 -7.98 5.34 -4.56
CA SER A 45 -9.01 4.37 -4.19
C SER A 45 -9.11 3.30 -5.27
N VAL A 46 -8.65 2.10 -4.94
CA VAL A 46 -8.69 0.92 -5.81
C VAL A 46 -9.43 -0.26 -5.18
N ILE A 47 -10.14 -0.01 -4.09
CA ILE A 47 -10.83 -1.04 -3.29
C ILE A 47 -11.76 -1.95 -4.12
N ASN A 48 -12.34 -1.41 -5.19
CA ASN A 48 -13.23 -2.12 -6.12
C ASN A 48 -12.49 -2.97 -7.17
N LEU A 49 -11.18 -2.77 -7.34
CA LEU A 49 -10.31 -3.52 -8.24
C LEU A 49 -9.37 -4.49 -7.51
N LEU A 50 -9.22 -4.36 -6.18
CA LEU A 50 -8.40 -5.28 -5.37
C LEU A 50 -8.70 -6.77 -5.63
N PRO A 51 -9.97 -7.22 -5.65
CA PRO A 51 -10.29 -8.61 -6.00
C PRO A 51 -9.80 -9.01 -7.39
N ASP A 52 -9.92 -8.09 -8.36
CA ASP A 52 -9.47 -8.34 -9.73
C ASP A 52 -7.94 -8.36 -9.82
N PHE A 53 -7.21 -7.55 -9.03
CA PHE A 53 -5.75 -7.58 -8.93
C PHE A 53 -5.25 -8.92 -8.37
N ILE A 54 -5.85 -9.38 -7.27
CA ILE A 54 -5.55 -10.68 -6.66
C ILE A 54 -5.83 -11.81 -7.65
N ALA A 55 -6.99 -11.78 -8.32
CA ALA A 55 -7.35 -12.77 -9.35
C ALA A 55 -6.44 -12.71 -10.60
N SER A 56 -5.74 -11.60 -10.80
CA SER A 56 -4.72 -11.44 -11.84
C SER A 56 -3.35 -11.97 -11.39
N GLY A 57 -3.20 -12.51 -10.17
CA GLY A 57 -1.93 -13.05 -9.69
C GLY A 57 -0.94 -11.99 -9.20
N PHE A 58 -1.37 -10.78 -8.87
CA PHE A 58 -0.48 -9.84 -8.18
C PHE A 58 -0.33 -10.25 -6.71
N ASP A 59 0.92 -10.39 -6.25
CA ASP A 59 1.25 -10.73 -4.87
C ASP A 59 1.22 -9.52 -3.95
N ILE A 60 1.43 -8.32 -4.50
CA ILE A 60 1.65 -7.09 -3.75
C ILE A 60 0.84 -5.93 -4.36
N LEU A 61 0.16 -5.16 -3.51
CA LEU A 61 -0.40 -3.86 -3.86
C LEU A 61 0.60 -2.77 -3.46
N ASN A 62 0.96 -1.90 -4.40
CA ASN A 62 1.77 -0.71 -4.15
C ASN A 62 1.15 0.53 -4.81
N PRO A 63 1.18 1.71 -4.17
CA PRO A 63 1.22 1.89 -2.74
C PRO A 63 -0.14 1.52 -2.10
N VAL A 64 -0.26 1.74 -0.80
CA VAL A 64 -1.55 1.72 -0.09
C VAL A 64 -1.91 3.15 0.31
N GLN A 65 -2.66 3.86 -0.53
CA GLN A 65 -3.05 5.24 -0.24
C GLN A 65 -4.21 5.30 0.76
N THR A 66 -3.89 5.22 2.04
CA THR A 66 -4.86 5.16 3.14
C THR A 66 -5.72 6.41 3.30
N SER A 67 -5.33 7.53 2.68
CA SER A 67 -6.12 8.77 2.65
C SER A 67 -7.25 8.75 1.62
N ALA A 68 -7.24 7.79 0.68
CA ALA A 68 -8.26 7.66 -0.35
C ALA A 68 -9.50 6.91 0.15
N ALA A 69 -10.64 7.15 -0.48
CA ALA A 69 -11.91 6.55 -0.07
C ALA A 69 -11.85 5.01 -0.10
N GLY A 70 -12.33 4.37 0.97
CA GLY A 70 -12.38 2.91 1.06
C GLY A 70 -11.01 2.21 1.18
N MET A 71 -9.94 2.95 1.43
CA MET A 71 -8.58 2.43 1.62
C MET A 71 -8.14 2.45 3.10
N ASP A 72 -9.10 2.37 4.03
CA ASP A 72 -8.79 2.30 5.45
C ASP A 72 -7.93 1.06 5.77
N PRO A 73 -6.82 1.20 6.52
CA PRO A 73 -5.93 0.08 6.83
C PRO A 73 -6.57 -1.12 7.50
N LYS A 74 -7.47 -0.91 8.47
CA LYS A 74 -8.10 -2.01 9.20
C LYS A 74 -9.06 -2.77 8.30
N GLU A 75 -9.81 -2.04 7.47
CA GLU A 75 -10.69 -2.64 6.48
C GLU A 75 -9.90 -3.44 5.44
N LEU A 76 -8.78 -2.89 4.97
CA LEU A 76 -7.90 -3.56 4.00
C LEU A 76 -7.30 -4.84 4.56
N THR A 77 -6.73 -4.80 5.77
CA THR A 77 -6.11 -5.98 6.40
C THR A 77 -7.15 -7.04 6.73
N THR A 78 -8.30 -6.65 7.27
CA THR A 78 -9.40 -7.58 7.58
C THR A 78 -9.90 -8.31 6.33
N ARG A 79 -10.00 -7.60 5.20
CA ARG A 79 -10.60 -8.16 3.98
C ARG A 79 -9.60 -8.88 3.07
N PHE A 80 -8.34 -8.45 3.05
CA PHE A 80 -7.36 -8.87 2.05
C PHE A 80 -5.98 -9.23 2.60
N GLY A 81 -5.72 -9.08 3.90
CA GLY A 81 -4.40 -9.30 4.50
C GLY A 81 -3.82 -10.69 4.27
N ASP A 82 -4.68 -11.71 4.19
CA ASP A 82 -4.26 -13.10 3.91
C ASP A 82 -4.05 -13.40 2.41
N GLN A 83 -4.37 -12.45 1.53
CA GLN A 83 -4.41 -12.66 0.08
C GLN A 83 -3.38 -11.82 -0.69
N ILE A 84 -2.97 -10.68 -0.14
CA ILE A 84 -2.06 -9.74 -0.80
C ILE A 84 -1.15 -9.04 0.20
N VAL A 85 0.09 -8.82 -0.20
CA VAL A 85 1.04 -8.01 0.57
C VAL A 85 0.76 -6.53 0.33
N PHE A 86 0.73 -5.76 1.40
CA PHE A 86 0.63 -4.30 1.36
C PHE A 86 2.04 -3.69 1.36
N TRP A 87 2.45 -3.10 0.23
CA TRP A 87 3.71 -2.37 0.14
C TRP A 87 3.43 -0.87 0.07
N GLY A 88 3.85 -0.14 1.10
CA GLY A 88 3.47 1.26 1.30
C GLY A 88 2.32 1.39 2.29
N GLY A 89 1.77 2.59 2.47
CA GLY A 89 0.78 2.84 3.53
C GLY A 89 1.38 3.11 4.90
N GLY A 90 2.71 3.13 5.01
CA GLY A 90 3.43 3.33 6.27
C GLY A 90 3.41 4.76 6.78
N ILE A 91 3.40 5.76 5.89
CA ILE A 91 3.28 7.17 6.28
C ILE A 91 2.58 8.00 5.19
N ASP A 92 1.64 8.85 5.60
CA ASP A 92 0.91 9.78 4.76
C ASP A 92 1.83 10.90 4.25
N THR A 93 1.95 10.99 2.93
CA THR A 93 2.79 11.97 2.23
C THR A 93 2.04 13.20 1.75
N GLN A 94 0.73 13.27 1.96
CA GLN A 94 -0.12 14.43 1.63
C GLN A 94 -0.29 15.36 2.84
N LYS A 95 -0.19 14.83 4.07
CA LYS A 95 -0.46 15.57 5.30
C LYS A 95 0.62 15.38 6.36
N VAL A 96 0.79 14.16 6.86
CA VAL A 96 1.56 13.92 8.10
C VAL A 96 3.06 14.10 7.88
N LEU A 97 3.65 13.44 6.90
CA LEU A 97 5.08 13.54 6.64
C LEU A 97 5.55 14.98 6.32
N PRO A 98 4.90 15.72 5.40
CA PRO A 98 5.35 17.08 5.07
C PRO A 98 4.96 18.17 6.07
N PHE A 99 3.87 18.02 6.83
CA PHE A 99 3.30 19.13 7.63
C PHE A 99 3.01 18.80 9.10
N GLY A 100 3.11 17.53 9.49
CA GLY A 100 2.89 17.11 10.88
C GLY A 100 4.12 17.31 11.76
N THR A 101 3.96 17.03 13.05
CA THR A 101 5.06 17.04 14.02
C THR A 101 5.78 15.68 14.07
N PRO A 102 7.02 15.63 14.58
CA PRO A 102 7.72 14.38 14.86
C PRO A 102 6.92 13.37 15.70
N GLU A 103 6.09 13.84 16.64
CA GLU A 103 5.21 13.01 17.45
C GLU A 103 4.07 12.42 16.63
N GLU A 104 3.46 13.19 15.74
CA GLU A 104 2.41 12.71 14.84
C GLU A 104 2.95 11.65 13.86
N ILE A 105 4.19 11.83 13.40
CA ILE A 105 4.89 10.83 12.58
C ILE A 105 5.09 9.53 13.36
N ARG A 106 5.68 9.61 14.57
CA ARG A 106 5.86 8.42 15.43
C ARG A 106 4.54 7.70 15.70
N ALA A 107 3.48 8.46 16.00
CA ALA A 107 2.15 7.92 16.24
C ALA A 107 1.58 7.19 15.01
N GLN A 108 1.71 7.78 13.81
CA GLN A 108 1.24 7.15 12.58
C GLN A 108 2.06 5.91 12.22
N VAL A 109 3.39 5.95 12.33
CA VAL A 109 4.24 4.77 12.09
C VAL A 109 3.83 3.62 13.00
N ARG A 110 3.66 3.89 14.30
CA ARG A 110 3.22 2.90 15.28
C ARG A 110 1.87 2.28 14.90
N GLU A 111 0.89 3.13 14.58
CA GLU A 111 -0.46 2.68 14.21
C GLU A 111 -0.45 1.84 12.92
N ARG A 112 0.34 2.22 11.92
CA ARG A 112 0.47 1.48 10.65
C ARG A 112 1.15 0.13 10.85
N MET A 113 2.22 0.07 11.65
CA MET A 113 2.86 -1.20 11.98
C MET A 113 1.93 -2.12 12.78
N GLN A 114 1.17 -1.59 13.74
CA GLN A 114 0.19 -2.38 14.50
C GLN A 114 -0.98 -2.89 13.66
N THR A 115 -1.36 -2.15 12.60
CA THR A 115 -2.51 -2.50 11.77
C THR A 115 -2.13 -3.46 10.64
N PHE A 116 -1.05 -3.18 9.91
CA PHE A 116 -0.63 -3.98 8.77
C PHE A 116 0.37 -5.08 9.11
N GLY A 117 1.13 -4.93 10.19
CA GLY A 117 2.21 -5.86 10.53
C GLY A 117 1.77 -7.25 11.00
N PRO A 118 0.67 -7.41 11.79
CA PRO A 118 0.28 -8.73 12.28
C PRO A 118 0.01 -9.74 11.19
N GLY A 119 0.56 -10.95 11.33
CA GLY A 119 0.48 -12.01 10.32
C GLY A 119 1.46 -11.86 9.15
N GLY A 120 2.25 -10.79 9.12
CA GLY A 120 3.15 -10.47 8.02
C GLY A 120 2.42 -9.81 6.85
N GLY A 121 3.03 -9.84 5.66
CA GLY A 121 2.40 -9.26 4.45
C GLY A 121 2.40 -7.73 4.41
N PHE A 122 3.29 -7.07 5.15
CA PHE A 122 3.46 -5.62 5.10
C PHE A 122 4.91 -5.23 4.82
N VAL A 123 5.11 -4.42 3.78
CA VAL A 123 6.40 -3.78 3.48
C VAL A 123 6.23 -2.29 3.74
N PHE A 124 6.80 -1.81 4.85
CA PHE A 124 6.72 -0.41 5.21
C PHE A 124 7.38 0.45 4.12
N ASN A 125 6.62 1.40 3.58
CA ASN A 125 7.12 2.48 2.74
C ASN A 125 6.18 3.68 2.88
N SER A 126 6.63 4.86 2.46
CA SER A 126 5.74 6.01 2.32
C SER A 126 4.64 5.73 1.30
N ILE A 127 3.47 6.38 1.47
CA ILE A 127 2.34 6.22 0.55
C ILE A 127 2.71 6.66 -0.87
N HIS A 128 3.49 7.72 -0.99
CA HIS A 128 4.05 8.16 -2.26
C HIS A 128 5.49 8.62 -2.05
N ASN A 129 6.10 9.16 -3.09
CA ASN A 129 7.43 9.79 -2.98
C ASN A 129 7.43 10.89 -1.92
N VAL A 130 8.49 10.92 -1.11
CA VAL A 130 8.81 12.04 -0.22
C VAL A 130 8.91 13.31 -1.06
N GLN A 131 8.18 14.35 -0.67
CA GLN A 131 8.13 15.60 -1.42
C GLN A 131 9.30 16.51 -1.04
N ALA A 132 9.64 17.42 -1.96
CA ALA A 132 10.57 18.51 -1.66
C ALA A 132 10.12 19.28 -0.40
N CYS A 133 11.08 19.79 0.35
CA CYS A 133 10.84 20.54 1.59
C CYS A 133 10.17 19.76 2.73
N THR A 134 10.13 18.42 2.66
CA THR A 134 9.79 17.62 3.84
C THR A 134 10.83 17.92 4.94
N PRO A 135 10.42 18.32 6.15
CA PRO A 135 11.36 18.68 7.21
C PRO A 135 12.32 17.53 7.55
N VAL A 136 13.58 17.86 7.86
CA VAL A 136 14.61 16.84 8.15
C VAL A 136 14.28 16.11 9.45
N GLU A 137 13.80 16.84 10.46
CA GLU A 137 13.31 16.32 11.73
C GLU A 137 12.17 15.32 11.55
N ASN A 138 11.32 15.52 10.54
CA ASN A 138 10.23 14.60 10.21
C ASN A 138 10.77 13.30 9.60
N MET A 139 11.78 13.40 8.73
CA MET A 139 12.47 12.21 8.20
C MET A 139 13.23 11.45 9.29
N GLN A 140 13.91 12.15 10.19
CA GLN A 140 14.59 11.53 11.34
C GLN A 140 13.59 10.79 12.24
N ALA A 141 12.49 11.46 12.61
CA ALA A 141 11.43 10.84 13.41
C ALA A 141 10.83 9.60 12.74
N LEU A 142 10.65 9.62 11.42
CA LEU A 142 10.19 8.46 10.64
C LEU A 142 11.16 7.28 10.76
N PHE A 143 12.46 7.49 10.52
CA PHE A 143 13.46 6.41 10.60
C PHE A 143 13.62 5.86 12.02
N GLU A 144 13.64 6.74 13.02
CA GLU A 144 13.68 6.36 14.44
C GLU A 144 12.45 5.53 14.82
N ALA A 145 11.25 5.97 14.45
CA ALA A 145 10.01 5.24 14.71
C ALA A 145 10.01 3.87 14.05
N ILE A 146 10.48 3.76 12.81
CA ILE A 146 10.59 2.47 12.12
C ILE A 146 11.55 1.55 12.86
N HIS A 147 12.68 2.08 13.33
CA HIS A 147 13.66 1.29 14.08
C HIS A 147 13.13 0.81 15.44
N GLU A 148 12.35 1.64 16.12
CA GLU A 148 11.71 1.31 17.40
C GLU A 148 10.58 0.28 17.21
N TYR A 149 9.71 0.49 16.23
CA TYR A 149 8.47 -0.28 16.10
C TYR A 149 8.61 -1.56 15.24
N ARG A 150 9.67 -1.72 14.43
CA ARG A 150 9.90 -2.95 13.64
C ARG A 150 10.04 -4.23 14.48
N SER A 151 10.38 -4.08 15.77
CA SER A 151 10.61 -5.17 16.71
C SER A 151 9.45 -5.41 17.66
N TYR A 152 8.35 -4.64 17.54
CA TYR A 152 7.13 -4.92 18.27
C TYR A 152 6.62 -6.33 17.89
N PRO A 153 5.98 -7.06 18.83
CA PRO A 153 5.28 -8.27 18.47
C PRO A 153 4.18 -7.90 17.48
N LEU A 154 4.45 -8.20 16.20
CA LEU A 154 3.51 -8.15 15.08
C LEU A 154 2.78 -9.49 15.03
#